data_AF-A0A173Y2M5-F1
#
_entry.id   AF-A0A173Y2M5-F1
#
_cell.length_a   1.000
_cell.length_b   1.000
_cell.length_c   1.000
_cell.angle_alpha   90.00
_cell.angle_beta   90.00
_cell.angle_gamma   90.00
#
_symmetry.space_group_name_H-M   'P 1'
#
loop_
_entity.id
_entity.type
_entity.pdbx_description
1 polymer ?
#
loop_
_entity_poly.entity_id
_entity_poly.type
_entity_poly.pdbx_seq_one_letter_code
_entity_poly.pdbx_strand_id
1 'polypeptide(L)'
;MDNYFVAHRLVKTRIFDDHTVHAYVTLSKSGSYRLFFSTIDPMALHMSIAWQENKGLRNTSSKHMAISPLKLYKLRWGIETNYYEQKMFWELGSYKVRTRTAIEHLLNLTNAGHALMKILPYEDERLSAYQDKSPQELRHALSQQIHKEVFFATLVSKAQSSINSSTLLRALQALARGDEQAA
;
A
#
# COMPACT_ATOMS: atom_id res chain seq x y z
N MET A 1 2.58 -18.61 0.66
CA MET A 1 1.37 -19.42 0.92
C MET A 1 1.69 -20.52 1.91
N ASP A 2 2.80 -20.36 2.63
CA ASP A 2 3.58 -21.46 3.21
C ASP A 2 3.04 -21.86 4.59
N ASN A 3 1.81 -21.42 4.87
CA ASN A 3 1.14 -21.44 6.17
C ASN A 3 -0.35 -21.80 6.05
N TYR A 4 -0.83 -22.20 4.87
CA TYR A 4 -2.22 -22.62 4.62
C TYR A 4 -2.24 -24.06 4.10
N PHE A 5 -3.17 -24.87 4.62
CA PHE A 5 -3.46 -26.17 4.01
C PHE A 5 -4.39 -25.93 2.82
N VAL A 6 -4.06 -26.53 1.67
CA VAL A 6 -4.82 -26.39 0.43
C VAL A 6 -5.21 -27.77 -0.07
N ALA A 7 -6.50 -27.97 -0.30
CA ALA A 7 -7.05 -29.13 -0.98
C ALA A 7 -7.60 -28.70 -2.34
N HIS A 8 -7.44 -29.55 -3.36
CA HIS A 8 -7.90 -29.31 -4.73
C HIS A 8 -8.71 -30.51 -5.21
N ARG A 9 -9.85 -30.25 -5.88
CA ARG A 9 -10.67 -31.27 -6.51
C ARG A 9 -11.39 -30.73 -7.75
N LEU A 10 -11.58 -31.59 -8.76
CA LEU A 10 -12.48 -31.31 -9.87
C LEU A 10 -13.92 -31.56 -9.45
N VAL A 11 -14.80 -30.58 -9.68
CA VAL A 11 -16.21 -30.64 -9.27
C VAL A 11 -17.12 -30.11 -10.38
N LYS A 12 -18.38 -30.56 -10.37
CA LYS A 12 -19.48 -29.94 -11.12
C LYS A 12 -20.33 -29.14 -10.15
N THR A 13 -20.74 -27.94 -10.54
CA THR A 13 -21.59 -27.08 -9.71
C THR A 13 -22.65 -26.43 -10.59
N ARG A 14 -23.83 -26.13 -10.04
CA ARG A 14 -24.89 -25.43 -10.78
C ARG A 14 -24.54 -23.99 -11.17
N ILE A 15 -23.43 -23.43 -10.66
CA ILE A 15 -23.01 -22.05 -10.91
C ILE A 15 -22.30 -21.91 -12.27
N PHE A 16 -21.71 -23.00 -12.76
CA PHE A 16 -20.92 -23.02 -14.01
C PHE A 16 -21.57 -23.95 -15.06
N ASP A 17 -22.89 -24.14 -14.99
CA ASP A 17 -23.65 -25.04 -15.86
C ASP A 17 -23.04 -26.45 -15.89
N ASP A 18 -22.82 -27.01 -17.10
CA ASP A 18 -22.23 -28.34 -17.30
C ASP A 18 -20.69 -28.36 -17.26
N HIS A 19 -20.04 -27.24 -16.98
CA HIS A 19 -18.58 -27.16 -16.93
C HIS A 19 -18.04 -27.81 -15.67
N THR A 20 -16.98 -28.61 -15.84
CA THR A 20 -16.19 -29.10 -14.71
C THR A 20 -15.21 -28.01 -14.30
N VAL A 21 -15.18 -27.67 -13.02
CA VAL A 21 -14.34 -26.59 -12.49
C VAL A 21 -13.38 -27.12 -11.42
N HIS A 22 -12.24 -26.46 -11.30
CA HIS A 22 -11.26 -26.74 -10.25
C HIS A 22 -11.70 -26.01 -8.97
N ALA A 23 -12.03 -26.76 -7.93
CA ALA A 23 -12.34 -26.24 -6.61
C ALA A 23 -11.12 -26.35 -5.69
N TYR A 24 -10.80 -25.25 -5.01
CA TYR A 24 -9.71 -25.15 -4.05
C TYR A 24 -10.27 -24.75 -2.70
N VAL A 25 -9.99 -25.54 -1.67
CA VAL A 25 -10.33 -25.22 -0.29
C VAL A 25 -9.04 -24.87 0.45
N THR A 26 -9.02 -23.71 1.07
CA THR A 26 -7.90 -23.26 1.91
C THR A 26 -8.34 -23.21 3.37
N LEU A 27 -7.49 -23.67 4.27
CA LEU A 27 -7.67 -23.57 5.72
C LEU A 27 -6.64 -22.58 6.29
N SER A 28 -7.13 -21.51 6.93
CA SER A 28 -6.29 -20.55 7.63
C SER A 28 -5.82 -21.10 8.98
N LYS A 29 -4.76 -20.49 9.55
CA LYS A 29 -4.32 -20.76 10.93
C LYS A 29 -5.41 -20.47 11.97
N SER A 30 -6.31 -19.53 11.67
CA SER A 30 -7.46 -19.19 12.52
C SER A 30 -8.64 -20.16 12.37
N GLY A 31 -8.51 -21.24 11.58
CA GLY A 31 -9.55 -22.24 11.38
C GLY A 31 -10.61 -21.87 10.34
N SER A 32 -10.43 -20.77 9.60
CA SER A 32 -11.37 -20.34 8.57
C SER A 32 -11.11 -21.08 7.26
N TYR A 33 -12.18 -21.62 6.67
CA TYR A 33 -12.16 -22.23 5.35
C TYR A 33 -12.58 -21.22 4.28
N ARG A 34 -11.85 -21.17 3.16
CA ARG A 34 -12.24 -20.42 1.96
C ARG A 34 -12.26 -21.32 0.74
N LEU A 35 -13.31 -21.19 -0.06
CA LEU A 35 -13.51 -21.90 -1.31
C LEU A 35 -13.21 -20.98 -2.49
N PHE A 36 -12.43 -21.47 -3.44
CA PHE A 36 -12.09 -20.78 -4.68
C PHE A 36 -12.36 -21.70 -5.87
N PHE A 37 -12.98 -21.17 -6.92
CA PHE A 37 -13.23 -21.89 -8.16
C PHE A 37 -12.38 -21.34 -9.29
N SER A 38 -11.88 -22.22 -10.15
CA SER A 38 -11.22 -21.86 -11.40
C SER A 38 -11.78 -22.70 -12.54
N THR A 39 -12.18 -22.02 -13.61
CA THR A 39 -12.62 -22.63 -14.88
C THR A 39 -11.45 -22.95 -15.80
N ILE A 40 -10.24 -22.49 -15.46
CA ILE A 40 -9.04 -22.68 -16.26
C ILE A 40 -8.30 -23.90 -15.71
N ASP A 41 -7.88 -24.79 -16.62
CA ASP A 41 -6.97 -25.87 -16.27
C ASP A 41 -5.63 -25.28 -15.80
N PRO A 42 -5.17 -25.59 -14.57
CA PRO A 42 -3.87 -25.15 -14.07
C PRO A 42 -2.70 -25.46 -15.01
N MET A 43 -2.77 -26.54 -15.79
CA MET A 43 -1.73 -26.90 -16.76
C MET A 43 -1.81 -26.08 -18.05
N ALA A 44 -2.97 -25.55 -18.39
CA ALA A 44 -3.18 -24.69 -19.56
C ALA A 44 -2.81 -23.21 -19.29
N LEU A 45 -2.51 -22.84 -18.05
CA LEU A 45 -2.08 -21.49 -17.71
C LEU A 45 -0.71 -21.19 -18.36
N HIS A 46 -0.72 -20.38 -19.42
CA HIS A 46 0.49 -19.86 -20.03
C HIS A 46 1.11 -18.77 -19.14
N MET A 47 2.18 -19.11 -18.44
CA MET A 47 2.77 -18.32 -17.35
C MET A 47 4.11 -17.70 -17.76
N SER A 48 4.14 -16.80 -18.74
CA SER A 48 5.42 -16.28 -19.27
C SER A 48 6.06 -15.20 -18.38
N ILE A 49 5.34 -14.14 -18.01
CA ILE A 49 5.95 -12.95 -17.35
C ILE A 49 5.96 -13.08 -15.82
N ALA A 50 4.82 -13.45 -15.21
CA ALA A 50 4.70 -13.55 -13.74
C ALA A 50 5.56 -14.67 -13.11
N TRP A 51 5.91 -15.68 -13.90
CA TRP A 51 6.72 -16.82 -13.48
C TRP A 51 8.22 -16.53 -13.54
N GLN A 52 8.66 -15.58 -14.37
CA GLN A 52 10.06 -15.17 -14.43
C GLN A 52 10.46 -14.23 -13.29
N GLU A 53 9.59 -13.28 -12.95
CA GLU A 53 9.89 -12.24 -11.96
C GLU A 53 9.79 -12.72 -10.49
N ASN A 54 9.00 -13.77 -10.23
CA ASN A 54 8.78 -14.24 -8.85
C ASN A 54 9.49 -15.58 -8.59
N LYS A 55 10.57 -15.54 -7.78
CA LYS A 55 11.36 -16.74 -7.39
C LYS A 55 10.50 -17.87 -6.80
N GLY A 56 9.43 -17.55 -6.07
CA GLY A 56 8.51 -18.53 -5.49
C GLY A 56 7.53 -19.15 -6.48
N LEU A 57 7.29 -18.51 -7.63
CA LEU A 57 6.55 -19.09 -8.75
C LEU A 57 7.49 -19.90 -9.64
N ARG A 58 8.70 -19.40 -9.93
CA ARG A 58 9.70 -20.06 -10.78
C ARG A 58 10.14 -21.44 -10.25
N ASN A 59 10.35 -21.57 -8.95
CA ASN A 59 10.85 -22.82 -8.33
C ASN A 59 9.73 -23.76 -7.85
N THR A 60 8.51 -23.59 -8.39
CA THR A 60 7.31 -24.35 -8.02
C THR A 60 7.40 -25.77 -8.57
N SER A 61 7.43 -26.78 -7.68
CA SER A 61 7.35 -28.19 -8.10
C SER A 61 6.04 -28.50 -8.84
N SER A 62 5.99 -29.60 -9.59
CA SER A 62 4.78 -30.02 -10.34
C SER A 62 3.51 -30.06 -9.48
N LYS A 63 3.62 -30.49 -8.21
CA LYS A 63 2.51 -30.46 -7.22
C LYS A 63 2.01 -29.05 -6.93
N HIS A 64 2.89 -28.05 -6.98
CA HIS A 64 2.51 -26.66 -6.79
C HIS A 64 1.98 -26.00 -8.09
N MET A 65 2.12 -26.62 -9.26
CA MET A 65 1.49 -26.12 -10.49
C MET A 65 -0.03 -26.28 -10.45
N ALA A 66 -0.54 -27.31 -9.77
CA ALA A 66 -1.98 -27.50 -9.56
C ALA A 66 -2.62 -26.33 -8.79
N ILE A 67 -1.89 -25.65 -7.92
CA ILE A 67 -2.37 -24.49 -7.14
C ILE A 67 -2.05 -23.13 -7.79
N SER A 68 -1.53 -23.12 -9.03
CA SER A 68 -1.19 -21.89 -9.76
C SER A 68 -2.34 -20.89 -9.86
N PRO A 69 -3.60 -21.29 -10.17
CA PRO A 69 -4.72 -20.34 -10.20
C PRO A 69 -4.89 -19.56 -8.90
N LEU A 70 -4.70 -20.21 -7.75
CA LEU A 70 -4.82 -19.58 -6.44
C LEU A 70 -3.69 -18.57 -6.19
N LYS A 71 -2.46 -18.89 -6.61
CA LYS A 71 -1.31 -17.97 -6.50
C LYS A 71 -1.51 -16.74 -7.37
N LEU A 72 -2.01 -16.91 -8.59
CA LEU A 72 -2.35 -15.80 -9.49
C LEU A 72 -3.48 -14.94 -8.95
N TYR A 73 -4.51 -15.56 -8.37
CA TYR A 73 -5.59 -14.83 -7.73
C TYR A 73 -5.07 -13.92 -6.62
N LYS A 74 -4.06 -14.35 -5.85
CA LYS A 74 -3.40 -13.50 -4.84
C LYS A 74 -2.76 -12.26 -5.46
N LEU A 75 -2.10 -12.38 -6.61
CA LEU A 75 -1.52 -11.24 -7.33
C LEU A 75 -2.62 -10.27 -7.79
N ARG A 76 -3.68 -10.80 -8.41
CA ARG A 76 -4.84 -10.01 -8.83
C ARG A 76 -5.48 -9.27 -7.64
N TRP A 77 -5.65 -9.96 -6.51
CA TRP A 77 -6.16 -9.37 -5.27
C TRP A 77 -5.25 -8.25 -4.74
N GLY A 78 -3.94 -8.41 -4.89
CA GLY A 78 -2.97 -7.36 -4.56
C GLY A 78 -3.17 -6.08 -5.38
N ILE A 79 -3.47 -6.20 -6.67
CA ILE A 79 -3.80 -5.06 -7.55
C ILE A 79 -5.08 -4.36 -7.06
N GLU A 80 -6.12 -5.14 -6.76
CA GLU A 80 -7.39 -4.61 -6.24
C GLU A 80 -7.22 -3.87 -4.92
N THR A 81 -6.47 -4.47 -3.99
CA THR A 81 -6.14 -3.83 -2.70
C THR A 81 -5.37 -2.53 -2.91
N ASN A 82 -4.40 -2.53 -3.82
CA ASN A 82 -3.62 -1.33 -4.15
C ASN A 82 -4.50 -0.19 -4.68
N TYR A 83 -5.49 -0.50 -5.54
CA TYR A 83 -6.42 0.48 -6.06
C TYR A 83 -7.27 1.12 -4.93
N TYR A 84 -7.75 0.32 -3.99
CA TYR A 84 -8.49 0.84 -2.83
C TYR A 84 -7.60 1.70 -1.92
N GLU A 85 -6.37 1.26 -1.66
CA GLU A 85 -5.41 2.04 -0.88
C GLU A 85 -5.11 3.39 -1.54
N GLN A 86 -4.86 3.43 -2.86
CA GLN A 86 -4.66 4.66 -3.62
C GLN A 86 -5.85 5.61 -3.51
N LYS A 87 -7.07 5.08 -3.62
CA LYS A 87 -8.29 5.88 -3.50
C LYS A 87 -8.43 6.56 -2.14
N MET A 88 -7.92 5.92 -1.08
CA MET A 88 -7.97 6.42 0.30
C MET A 88 -6.66 7.08 0.76
N PHE A 89 -5.61 7.07 -0.07
CA PHE A 89 -4.28 7.53 0.30
C PHE A 89 -4.24 9.04 0.54
N TRP A 90 -4.95 9.79 -0.31
CA TRP A 90 -5.08 11.24 -0.22
C TRP A 90 -6.54 11.66 -0.35
N GLU A 91 -7.02 12.52 0.55
CA GLU A 91 -8.37 13.12 0.48
C GLU A 91 -8.47 14.24 -0.58
N LEU A 92 -7.83 14.05 -1.73
CA LEU A 92 -7.93 14.96 -2.87
C LEU A 92 -9.32 14.89 -3.55
N GLY A 93 -10.18 13.96 -3.14
CA GLY A 93 -11.58 13.91 -3.58
C GLY A 93 -12.40 15.15 -3.19
N SER A 94 -11.94 15.93 -2.20
CA SER A 94 -12.50 17.25 -1.88
C SER A 94 -12.11 18.32 -2.91
N TYR A 95 -11.02 18.11 -3.64
CA TYR A 95 -10.50 19.02 -4.64
C TYR A 95 -11.24 18.85 -5.96
N LYS A 96 -12.21 19.73 -6.22
CA LYS A 96 -13.08 19.68 -7.40
C LYS A 96 -12.34 20.13 -8.67
N VAL A 97 -11.59 19.23 -9.28
CA VAL A 97 -10.95 19.44 -10.59
C VAL A 97 -11.95 19.19 -11.71
N ARG A 98 -12.04 20.10 -12.68
CA ARG A 98 -13.08 20.07 -13.74
C ARG A 98 -12.57 19.76 -15.15
N THR A 99 -11.28 19.87 -15.42
CA THR A 99 -10.72 19.56 -16.74
C THR A 99 -10.15 18.15 -16.76
N ARG A 100 -10.34 17.45 -17.88
CA ARG A 100 -9.82 16.09 -18.07
C ARG A 100 -8.32 15.99 -17.77
N THR A 101 -7.53 16.90 -18.34
CA THR A 101 -6.07 16.93 -18.15
C THR A 101 -5.68 17.09 -16.68
N ALA A 102 -6.36 17.97 -15.95
CA ALA A 102 -6.03 18.16 -14.54
C ALA A 102 -6.48 16.97 -13.67
N ILE A 103 -7.58 16.28 -14.04
CA ILE A 103 -7.98 15.02 -13.40
C ILE A 103 -6.91 13.94 -13.63
N GLU A 104 -6.43 13.79 -14.87
CA GLU A 104 -5.36 12.84 -15.22
C GLU A 104 -4.07 13.14 -14.44
N HIS A 105 -3.65 14.40 -14.36
CA HIS A 105 -2.48 14.81 -13.57
C HIS A 105 -2.65 14.51 -12.08
N LEU A 106 -3.82 14.79 -11.50
CA LEU A 106 -4.09 14.53 -10.10
C LEU A 106 -4.04 13.03 -9.77
N LEU A 107 -4.60 12.20 -10.66
CA LEU A 107 -4.55 10.75 -10.54
C LEU A 107 -3.11 10.24 -10.64
N ASN A 108 -2.34 10.72 -11.62
CA ASN A 108 -0.94 10.34 -11.80
C ASN A 108 -0.08 10.74 -10.59
N LEU A 109 -0.27 11.94 -10.05
CA LEU A 109 0.42 12.40 -8.85
C LEU A 109 0.07 11.53 -7.64
N THR A 110 -1.20 11.17 -7.47
CA THR A 110 -1.64 10.30 -6.37
C THR A 110 -1.02 8.92 -6.48
N ASN A 111 -1.00 8.34 -7.68
CA ASN A 111 -0.39 7.04 -7.94
C ASN A 111 1.13 7.05 -7.68
N ALA A 112 1.83 8.08 -8.16
CA ALA A 112 3.26 8.25 -7.95
C ALA A 112 3.58 8.43 -6.45
N GLY A 113 2.83 9.30 -5.76
CA GLY A 113 2.99 9.53 -4.32
C GLY A 113 2.77 8.26 -3.50
N HIS A 114 1.71 7.50 -3.79
CA HIS A 114 1.44 6.23 -3.13
C HIS A 114 2.53 5.18 -3.39
N ALA A 115 3.00 5.06 -4.65
CA ALA A 115 4.08 4.14 -5.00
C ALA A 115 5.39 4.50 -4.29
N LEU A 116 5.74 5.79 -4.25
CA LEU A 116 6.91 6.28 -3.53
C LEU A 116 6.85 5.93 -2.05
N MET A 117 5.69 6.11 -1.39
CA MET A 117 5.57 5.72 0.02
C MET A 117 5.75 4.22 0.28
N LYS A 118 5.52 3.37 -0.73
CA LYS A 118 5.78 1.92 -0.63
C LYS A 118 7.24 1.56 -0.88
N ILE A 119 7.90 2.26 -1.80
CA ILE A 119 9.25 1.92 -2.26
C ILE A 119 10.31 2.57 -1.36
N LEU A 120 10.13 3.84 -1.00
CA LEU A 120 11.12 4.62 -0.27
C LEU A 120 11.64 3.97 1.02
N PRO A 121 10.81 3.33 1.87
CA PRO A 121 11.31 2.62 3.05
C PRO A 121 12.38 1.58 2.75
N TYR A 122 12.33 0.96 1.57
CA TYR A 122 13.27 -0.08 1.16
C TYR A 122 14.55 0.49 0.53
N GLU A 123 14.48 1.71 0.00
CA GLU A 123 15.61 2.37 -0.68
C GLU A 123 16.41 3.27 0.27
N ASP A 124 15.78 3.87 1.28
CA ASP A 124 16.44 4.77 2.24
C ASP A 124 16.41 4.18 3.66
N GLU A 125 17.59 3.93 4.22
CA GLU A 125 17.77 3.39 5.57
C GLU A 125 17.13 4.28 6.65
N ARG A 126 17.04 5.60 6.43
CA ARG A 126 16.36 6.54 7.34
C ARG A 126 14.86 6.25 7.47
N LEU A 127 14.29 5.62 6.45
CA LEU A 127 12.88 5.24 6.38
C LEU A 127 12.67 3.74 6.64
N SER A 128 13.71 3.00 6.99
CA SER A 128 13.65 1.54 7.26
C SER A 128 12.59 1.16 8.30
N ALA A 129 12.34 2.04 9.27
CA ALA A 129 11.28 1.89 10.28
C ALA A 129 9.86 1.76 9.69
N TYR A 130 9.69 1.99 8.39
CA TYR A 130 8.42 1.91 7.65
C TYR A 130 8.35 0.77 6.62
N GLN A 131 9.35 -0.12 6.53
CA GLN A 131 9.42 -1.15 5.48
C GLN A 131 8.20 -2.09 5.41
N ASP A 132 7.53 -2.39 6.52
CA ASP A 132 6.30 -3.22 6.52
C ASP A 132 5.06 -2.47 7.01
N LYS A 133 5.14 -1.13 7.06
CA LYS A 133 4.05 -0.29 7.53
C LYS A 133 3.13 0.13 6.40
N SER A 134 1.94 0.61 6.76
CA SER A 134 1.03 1.15 5.75
C SER A 134 1.62 2.41 5.09
N PRO A 135 1.41 2.63 3.78
CA PRO A 135 1.83 3.86 3.10
C PRO A 135 1.28 5.13 3.77
N GLN A 136 0.12 5.01 4.43
CA GLN A 136 -0.54 6.08 5.17
C GLN A 136 0.28 6.52 6.40
N GLU A 137 0.94 5.60 7.10
CA GLU A 137 1.80 5.93 8.25
C GLU A 137 3.01 6.75 7.83
N LEU A 138 3.71 6.33 6.77
CA LEU A 138 4.84 7.09 6.23
C LEU A 138 4.38 8.46 5.73
N ARG A 139 3.27 8.51 4.98
CA ARG A 139 2.66 9.78 4.53
C ARG A 139 2.38 10.71 5.71
N HIS A 140 1.83 10.16 6.80
CA HIS A 140 1.53 10.94 8.00
C HIS A 140 2.80 11.49 8.65
N ALA A 141 3.81 10.66 8.87
CA ALA A 141 5.09 11.08 9.43
C ALA A 141 5.76 12.17 8.59
N LEU A 142 5.78 11.99 7.26
CA LEU A 142 6.32 12.98 6.33
C LEU A 142 5.52 14.29 6.39
N SER A 143 4.19 14.21 6.42
CA SER A 143 3.32 15.39 6.55
C SER A 143 3.58 16.16 7.84
N GLN A 144 3.83 15.47 8.95
CA GLN A 144 4.20 16.13 10.21
C GLN A 144 5.54 16.86 10.10
N GLN A 145 6.55 16.25 9.45
CA GLN A 145 7.85 16.90 9.25
C GLN A 145 7.74 18.13 8.36
N ILE A 146 7.01 18.03 7.23
CA ILE A 146 6.75 19.16 6.33
C ILE A 146 6.03 20.29 7.08
N HIS A 147 5.01 19.99 7.87
CA HIS A 147 4.31 21.01 8.67
C HIS A 147 5.23 21.70 9.67
N LYS A 148 6.13 20.96 10.34
CA LYS A 148 7.13 21.54 11.24
C LYS A 148 8.07 22.47 10.48
N GLU A 149 8.61 22.05 9.35
CA GLU A 149 9.53 22.86 8.55
C GLU A 149 8.85 24.13 8.01
N VAL A 150 7.62 24.02 7.47
CA VAL A 150 6.85 25.17 6.99
C VAL A 150 6.56 26.15 8.14
N PHE A 151 6.21 25.64 9.31
CA PHE A 151 6.02 26.48 10.50
C PHE A 151 7.28 27.25 10.86
N PHE A 152 8.43 26.57 10.97
CA PHE A 152 9.70 27.21 11.31
C PHE A 152 10.16 28.20 10.24
N ALA A 153 10.05 27.85 8.95
CA ALA A 153 10.39 28.74 7.85
C ALA A 153 9.53 30.02 7.88
N THR A 154 8.23 29.87 8.13
CA THR A 154 7.30 30.99 8.25
C THR A 154 7.64 31.85 9.47
N LEU A 155 7.93 31.22 10.62
CA LEU A 155 8.31 31.91 11.85
C LEU A 155 9.59 32.74 11.65
N VAL A 156 10.63 32.13 11.05
CA VAL A 156 11.90 32.81 10.76
C VAL A 156 11.69 33.99 9.81
N SER A 157 10.92 33.79 8.74
CA SER A 157 10.59 34.86 7.79
C SER A 157 9.86 36.04 8.47
N LYS A 158 8.91 35.75 9.37
CA LYS A 158 8.20 36.77 10.14
C LYS A 158 9.10 37.46 11.16
N ALA A 159 10.02 36.74 11.80
CA ALA A 159 10.98 37.32 12.72
C ALA A 159 11.94 38.29 12.01
N GLN A 160 12.46 37.90 10.85
CA GLN A 160 13.39 38.72 10.04
C GLN A 160 12.74 40.01 9.51
N SER A 161 11.46 39.95 9.15
CA SER A 161 10.71 41.12 8.66
C SER A 161 10.12 42.00 9.77
N SER A 162 10.19 41.55 11.04
CA SER A 162 9.68 42.33 12.16
C SER A 162 10.64 43.45 12.55
N ILE A 163 10.15 44.69 12.59
CA ILE A 163 10.91 45.86 13.03
C ILE A 163 11.27 45.76 14.53
N ASN A 164 10.46 45.04 15.32
CA ASN A 164 10.69 44.78 16.74
C ASN A 164 10.55 43.28 17.05
N SER A 165 11.65 42.54 16.90
CA SER A 165 11.72 41.09 17.21
C SER A 165 11.68 40.77 18.71
N SER A 166 11.71 41.78 19.58
CA SER A 166 11.77 41.64 21.04
C SER A 166 10.57 40.89 21.62
N THR A 167 9.36 41.10 21.10
CA THR A 167 8.16 40.38 21.50
C THR A 167 8.23 38.90 21.11
N LEU A 168 8.73 38.61 19.91
CA LEU A 168 8.88 37.25 19.39
C LEU A 168 9.97 36.49 20.15
N LEU A 169 11.08 37.15 20.48
CA LEU A 169 12.13 36.62 21.35
C LEU A 169 11.61 36.29 22.76
N ARG A 170 10.82 37.18 23.38
CA ARG A 170 10.22 36.90 24.69
C ARG A 170 9.26 35.71 24.65
N ALA A 171 8.45 35.60 23.59
CA ALA A 171 7.55 34.46 23.42
C ALA A 171 8.32 33.14 23.27
N LEU A 172 9.42 33.12 22.49
CA LEU A 172 10.29 31.96 22.36
C LEU A 172 10.99 31.60 23.67
N GLN A 173 11.47 32.59 24.43
CA GLN A 173 12.07 32.38 25.74
C GLN A 173 11.07 31.80 26.76
N ALA A 174 9.81 32.24 26.71
CA ALA A 174 8.75 31.71 27.56
C ALA A 174 8.41 30.25 27.21
N LEU A 175 8.35 29.92 25.91
CA LEU A 175 8.16 28.55 25.43
C LEU A 175 9.31 27.63 25.87
N ALA A 176 10.56 28.05 25.70
CA ALA A 176 11.72 27.26 26.09
C ALA A 176 11.79 27.01 27.61
N ARG A 177 11.36 27.97 28.44
CA ARG A 177 11.30 27.82 29.90
C ARG A 177 10.15 26.94 30.38
N GLY A 178 9.06 26.86 29.63
CA GLY A 178 7.92 25.99 29.95
C GLY A 178 8.26 24.51 29.84
N ASP A 179 9.14 24.14 28.91
CA ASP A 179 9.61 22.76 28.72
C ASP A 179 10.56 22.29 29.83
N GLU A 180 11.34 23.20 30.45
CA GLU A 180 12.22 22.88 31.59
C GLU A 180 11.46 22.57 32.90
N GLN A 181 10.19 22.95 33.01
CA GLN A 181 9.37 22.73 34.21
C GLN A 181 8.47 21.49 34.10
N ALA A 182 8.39 20.87 32.92
CA ALA A 182 7.57 19.69 32.63
C ALA A 182 8.39 18.39 32.47
N ALA A 183 9.71 18.46 32.62
CA ALA A 183 10.65 17.33 32.65
C ALA A 183 11.12 17.08 34.10
#